data_AF-A0A0B8NHQ0-F1
#
_entry.id   AF-A0A0B8NHQ0-F1
#
_cell.length_a   1.000
_cell.length_b   1.000
_cell.length_c   1.000
_cell.angle_alpha   90.00
_cell.angle_beta   90.00
_cell.angle_gamma   90.00
#
_symmetry.space_group_name_H-M   'P 1'
#
loop_
_entity.id
_entity.type
_entity.pdbx_description
1 polymer ?
#
loop_
_entity_poly.entity_id
_entity_poly.type
_entity_poly.pdbx_seq_one_letter_code
_entity_poly.pdbx_strand_id
1 'polypeptide(L)'
;MIEIQRRPACDISHLPDSLSPLMRRVYASRGVNSESQLNRGAKGLLSPGQLYGIGPAADLLIEAIESSQRIIVVGDFDADGATSSALSVLALRMLGSSNVDYLVPNRFEDGYGLSQRWLTKPSPWGLS
;
A
#
# COMPACT_ATOMS: atom_id res chain seq x y z
N MET A 1 -22.34 -34.18 17.77
CA MET A 1 -21.84 -33.85 19.12
C MET A 1 -20.59 -33.03 18.91
N ILE A 2 -20.56 -31.76 19.31
CA ILE A 2 -19.36 -30.91 19.13
C ILE A 2 -18.46 -31.15 20.34
N GLU A 3 -17.30 -31.74 20.11
CA GLU A 3 -16.31 -32.00 21.15
C GLU A 3 -15.42 -30.76 21.32
N ILE A 4 -15.46 -30.14 22.50
CA ILE A 4 -14.63 -28.97 22.78
C ILE A 4 -13.21 -29.44 23.05
N GLN A 5 -12.33 -29.30 22.05
CA GLN A 5 -10.90 -29.55 22.22
C GLN A 5 -10.16 -28.26 22.61
N ARG A 6 -9.33 -28.34 23.66
CA ARG A 6 -8.43 -27.25 24.01
C ARG A 6 -7.29 -27.20 22.98
N ARG A 7 -6.99 -25.99 22.48
CA ARG A 7 -5.78 -25.79 21.69
C ARG A 7 -4.54 -26.09 22.55
N PRO A 8 -3.51 -26.73 21.98
CA PRO A 8 -2.25 -26.97 22.68
C PRO A 8 -1.65 -25.64 23.17
N ALA A 9 -0.96 -25.69 24.31
CA ALA A 9 -0.28 -24.52 24.84
C ALA A 9 0.83 -24.10 23.86
N CYS A 10 0.87 -22.82 23.52
CA CYS A 10 1.92 -22.24 22.70
C CYS A 10 3.09 -21.83 23.61
N ASP A 11 4.32 -22.00 23.13
CA ASP A 11 5.48 -21.41 23.79
C ASP A 11 5.31 -19.88 23.80
N ILE A 12 5.56 -19.26 24.95
CA ILE A 12 5.46 -17.82 25.14
C ILE A 12 6.77 -17.18 25.61
N SER A 13 7.81 -18.01 25.81
CA SER A 13 9.08 -17.61 26.41
C SER A 13 9.84 -16.57 25.57
N HIS A 14 9.63 -16.57 24.25
CA HIS A 14 10.25 -15.64 23.28
C HIS A 14 9.64 -14.23 23.25
N LEU A 15 8.56 -13.99 24.01
CA LEU A 15 7.91 -12.69 24.12
C LEU A 15 8.25 -12.03 25.46
N PRO A 16 8.33 -10.69 25.52
CA PRO A 16 8.80 -9.97 26.70
C PRO A 16 7.85 -10.13 27.90
N ASP A 17 8.42 -10.20 29.10
CA ASP A 17 7.67 -10.32 30.37
C ASP A 17 6.88 -9.04 30.72
N SER A 18 7.15 -7.92 30.04
CA SER A 18 6.36 -6.69 30.15
C SER A 18 4.92 -6.85 29.64
N LEU A 19 4.65 -7.87 28.82
CA LEU A 19 3.32 -8.22 28.34
C LEU A 19 2.61 -9.15 29.32
N SER A 20 1.30 -8.97 29.49
CA SER A 20 0.50 -9.90 30.29
C SER A 20 0.55 -11.32 29.72
N PRO A 21 0.43 -12.37 30.57
CA PRO A 21 0.42 -13.76 30.10
C PRO A 21 -0.64 -14.05 29.03
N LEU A 22 -1.78 -13.34 29.09
CA LEU A 22 -2.83 -13.44 28.07
C LEU A 22 -2.36 -12.88 26.72
N MET A 23 -1.69 -11.72 26.70
CA MET A 23 -1.15 -11.13 25.48
C MET A 23 -0.07 -11.99 24.85
N ARG A 24 0.86 -12.53 25.64
CA ARG A 24 1.88 -13.45 25.11
C ARG A 24 1.24 -14.69 24.47
N ARG A 25 0.21 -15.27 25.10
CA ARG A 25 -0.54 -16.39 24.51
C ARG A 25 -1.25 -16.03 23.21
N VAL A 26 -1.89 -14.86 23.14
CA VAL A 26 -2.58 -14.41 21.92
C VAL A 26 -1.60 -14.18 20.78
N TYR A 27 -0.49 -13.48 21.04
CA TYR A 27 0.53 -13.20 20.04
C TYR A 27 1.20 -14.47 19.53
N ALA A 28 1.65 -15.35 20.42
CA ALA A 28 2.27 -16.62 20.03
C ALA A 28 1.29 -17.48 19.20
N SER A 29 0.00 -17.51 19.57
CA SER A 29 -1.03 -18.22 18.79
C SER A 29 -1.32 -17.64 17.40
N ARG A 30 -0.88 -16.40 17.14
CA ARG A 30 -0.98 -15.72 15.84
C ARG A 30 0.30 -15.81 15.02
N GLY A 31 1.28 -16.61 15.46
CA GLY A 31 2.56 -16.79 14.75
C GLY A 31 3.57 -15.67 15.00
N VAL A 32 3.39 -14.88 16.07
CA VAL A 32 4.42 -13.94 16.51
C VAL A 32 5.50 -14.71 17.27
N ASN A 33 6.71 -14.76 16.72
CA ASN A 33 7.83 -15.58 17.16
C ASN A 33 8.98 -14.76 17.78
N SER A 34 8.88 -13.43 17.79
CA SER A 34 9.88 -12.56 18.41
C SER A 34 9.26 -11.23 18.86
N GLU A 35 9.92 -10.57 19.82
CA GLU A 35 9.57 -9.21 20.23
C GLU A 35 9.61 -8.21 19.08
N SER A 36 10.55 -8.39 18.13
CA SER A 36 10.70 -7.49 16.98
C SER A 36 9.45 -7.41 16.10
N GLN A 37 8.65 -8.47 16.02
CA GLN A 37 7.39 -8.51 15.28
C GLN A 37 6.25 -7.74 15.95
N LEU A 38 6.45 -7.29 17.20
CA LEU A 38 5.53 -6.41 17.91
C LEU A 38 5.77 -4.93 17.58
N ASN A 39 6.85 -4.61 16.86
CA ASN A 39 7.16 -3.25 16.47
C ASN A 39 6.12 -2.72 15.47
N ARG A 40 5.43 -1.65 15.85
CA ARG A 40 4.42 -0.97 15.03
C ARG A 40 4.95 0.31 14.36
N GLY A 41 6.22 0.64 14.61
CA GLY A 41 6.85 1.82 14.03
C GLY A 41 7.29 1.58 12.59
N ALA A 42 7.26 2.64 11.78
CA ALA A 42 7.69 2.61 10.39
C ALA A 42 9.15 2.17 10.19
N LYS A 43 9.99 2.27 11.23
CA LYS A 43 11.40 1.82 11.20
C LYS A 43 11.55 0.31 10.94
N GLY A 44 10.52 -0.49 11.22
CA GLY A 44 10.52 -1.93 10.94
C GLY A 44 10.06 -2.30 9.53
N LEU A 45 9.66 -1.33 8.71
CA LEU A 45 9.26 -1.57 7.33
C LEU A 45 10.47 -1.90 6.46
N LEU A 46 10.23 -2.71 5.43
CA LEU A 46 11.21 -2.98 4.39
C LEU A 46 11.62 -1.68 3.70
N SER A 47 12.87 -1.60 3.25
CA SER A 47 13.33 -0.44 2.50
C SER A 47 12.56 -0.36 1.17
N PRO A 48 12.07 0.83 0.77
CA PRO A 48 11.46 1.01 -0.55
C PRO A 48 12.38 0.57 -1.69
N GLY A 49 13.71 0.65 -1.49
CA GLY A 49 14.72 0.20 -2.46
C GLY A 49 14.68 -1.31 -2.76
N GLN A 50 13.96 -2.11 -1.97
CA GLN A 50 13.76 -3.54 -2.21
C GLN A 50 12.57 -3.83 -3.12
N LEU A 51 11.75 -2.83 -3.44
CA LEU A 51 10.65 -2.98 -4.39
C LEU A 51 11.22 -3.19 -5.79
N TYR A 52 10.77 -4.27 -6.45
CA TYR A 52 11.20 -4.59 -7.80
C TYR A 52 10.89 -3.42 -8.75
N GLY A 53 11.90 -2.96 -9.48
CA GLY A 53 11.77 -1.88 -10.46
C GLY A 53 11.68 -0.46 -9.88
N ILE A 54 11.84 -0.27 -8.56
CA ILE A 54 11.66 1.05 -7.94
C ILE A 54 12.65 2.11 -8.40
N GLY A 55 13.91 1.74 -8.65
CA GLY A 55 14.94 2.65 -9.16
C GLY A 55 14.55 3.22 -10.52
N PRO A 56 14.38 2.38 -11.55
CA PRO A 56 13.92 2.83 -12.87
C PRO A 56 12.59 3.59 -12.84
N ALA A 57 11.64 3.21 -11.97
CA ALA A 57 10.38 3.94 -11.82
C ALA A 57 10.59 5.35 -11.24
N ALA A 58 11.49 5.51 -10.28
CA ALA A 58 11.84 6.81 -9.72
C ALA A 58 12.53 7.69 -10.77
N ASP A 59 13.45 7.14 -11.56
CA ASP A 59 14.14 7.86 -12.64
C ASP A 59 13.14 8.39 -13.68
N LEU A 60 12.16 7.57 -14.08
CA LEU A 60 11.08 7.98 -14.99
C LEU A 60 10.23 9.12 -14.42
N LEU A 61 9.92 9.09 -13.13
CA LEU A 61 9.17 10.16 -12.48
C LEU A 61 9.99 11.45 -12.40
N ILE A 62 11.29 11.37 -12.10
CA ILE A 62 12.18 12.53 -12.10
C ILE A 62 12.21 13.17 -13.48
N GLU A 63 12.43 12.38 -14.54
CA GLU A 63 12.41 12.87 -15.92
C GLU A 63 11.08 13.55 -16.29
N ALA A 64 9.94 12.93 -15.91
CA ALA A 64 8.62 13.47 -16.16
C ALA A 64 8.39 14.81 -15.44
N ILE A 65 8.86 14.93 -14.19
CA ILE A 65 8.77 16.16 -13.41
C ILE A 65 9.64 17.26 -14.04
N GLU A 66 10.91 16.98 -14.34
CA GLU A 66 11.85 17.94 -14.93
C GLU A 66 11.40 18.43 -16.31
N SER A 67 10.81 17.52 -17.10
CA SER A 67 10.29 17.82 -18.44
C SER A 67 8.87 18.42 -18.43
N SER A 68 8.30 18.69 -17.25
CA SER A 68 6.91 19.18 -17.09
C SER A 68 5.86 18.33 -17.83
N GLN A 69 6.10 17.02 -17.91
CA GLN A 69 5.16 16.09 -18.52
C GLN A 69 3.88 16.01 -17.69
N ARG A 70 2.78 15.66 -18.35
CA ARG A 70 1.54 15.35 -17.66
C ARG A 70 1.67 14.00 -16.96
N ILE A 71 1.37 13.98 -15.66
CA ILE A 71 1.34 12.77 -14.85
C ILE A 71 -0.10 12.51 -14.40
N ILE A 72 -0.61 11.31 -14.65
CA ILE A 72 -1.92 10.87 -14.17
C ILE A 72 -1.73 9.71 -13.21
N VAL A 73 -2.12 9.90 -11.96
CA VAL A 73 -2.14 8.85 -10.93
C VAL A 73 -3.40 8.03 -11.09
N VAL A 74 -3.27 6.77 -11.45
CA VAL A 74 -4.42 5.86 -11.59
C VAL A 74 -4.55 5.01 -10.34
N GLY A 75 -5.60 5.25 -9.57
CA GLY A 75 -5.89 4.56 -8.31
C GLY A 75 -6.93 3.46 -8.44
N ASP A 76 -7.09 2.67 -7.39
CA ASP A 76 -8.25 1.79 -7.21
C ASP A 76 -9.37 2.50 -6.41
N PHE A 77 -10.59 1.97 -6.45
CA PHE A 77 -11.77 2.57 -5.83
C PHE A 77 -11.92 2.28 -4.33
N ASP A 78 -11.07 1.44 -3.75
CA ASP A 78 -11.10 1.14 -2.32
C ASP A 78 -10.38 2.20 -1.47
N ALA A 79 -10.40 2.03 -0.15
CA ALA A 79 -9.82 3.00 0.76
C ALA A 79 -8.30 3.15 0.58
N ASP A 80 -7.59 2.08 0.24
CA ASP A 80 -6.15 2.11 0.01
C ASP A 80 -5.83 2.81 -1.31
N GLY A 81 -6.57 2.51 -2.38
CA GLY A 81 -6.47 3.17 -3.68
C GLY A 81 -6.75 4.67 -3.61
N ALA A 82 -7.80 5.08 -2.88
CA ALA A 82 -8.14 6.49 -2.70
C ALA A 82 -7.06 7.26 -1.92
N THR A 83 -6.56 6.68 -0.82
CA THR A 83 -5.57 7.34 0.04
C THR A 83 -4.18 7.40 -0.60
N SER A 84 -3.74 6.32 -1.25
CA SER A 84 -2.48 6.28 -1.99
C SER A 84 -2.49 7.22 -3.20
N SER A 85 -3.61 7.36 -3.90
CA SER A 85 -3.76 8.31 -5.01
C SER A 85 -3.64 9.75 -4.55
N ALA A 86 -4.37 10.11 -3.48
CA ALA A 86 -4.30 11.44 -2.88
C ALA A 86 -2.88 11.76 -2.41
N LEU A 87 -2.22 10.82 -1.73
CA LEU A 87 -0.83 10.98 -1.29
C LEU A 87 0.12 11.18 -2.47
N SER A 88 -0.03 10.39 -3.54
CA SER A 88 0.84 10.48 -4.73
C SER A 88 0.70 11.83 -5.43
N VAL A 89 -0.53 12.32 -5.61
CA VAL A 89 -0.79 13.65 -6.19
C VAL A 89 -0.16 14.75 -5.33
N LEU A 90 -0.32 14.68 -4.00
CA LEU A 90 0.29 15.64 -3.09
C LEU A 90 1.82 15.62 -3.17
N ALA A 91 2.42 14.43 -3.12
CA ALA A 91 3.86 14.25 -3.17
C ALA A 91 4.46 14.75 -4.49
N LEU A 92 3.88 14.40 -5.64
CA LEU A 92 4.36 14.84 -6.95
C LEU A 92 4.29 16.36 -7.11
N ARG A 93 3.24 17.00 -6.58
CA ARG A 93 3.13 18.47 -6.56
C ARG A 93 4.18 19.10 -5.65
N MET A 94 4.42 18.52 -4.48
CA MET A 94 5.48 18.97 -3.56
C MET A 94 6.89 18.81 -4.17
N LEU A 95 7.08 17.81 -5.04
CA LEU A 95 8.32 17.58 -5.79
C LEU A 95 8.48 18.49 -7.02
N GLY A 96 7.50 19.36 -7.31
CA GLY A 96 7.61 20.40 -8.34
C GLY A 96 6.81 20.15 -9.62
N SER A 97 6.06 19.04 -9.71
CA SER A 97 5.18 18.85 -10.86
C SER A 97 3.93 19.73 -10.76
N SER A 98 3.73 20.58 -11.78
CA SER A 98 2.55 21.44 -11.90
C SER A 98 1.41 20.78 -12.69
N ASN A 99 1.66 19.64 -13.34
CA ASN A 99 0.74 18.99 -14.27
C ASN A 99 0.39 17.56 -13.81
N VAL A 100 -0.22 17.48 -12.62
CA VAL A 100 -0.59 16.20 -11.97
C VAL A 100 -2.09 16.11 -11.75
N ASP A 101 -2.67 15.06 -12.30
CA ASP A 101 -4.08 14.67 -12.19
C ASP A 101 -4.22 13.24 -11.66
N TYR A 102 -5.45 12.81 -11.41
CA TYR A 102 -5.74 11.45 -10.99
C TYR A 102 -6.96 10.87 -11.71
N LEU A 103 -7.01 9.54 -11.78
CA LEU A 103 -8.14 8.78 -12.29
C LEU A 103 -8.44 7.65 -11.31
N VAL A 104 -9.68 7.60 -10.80
CA VAL A 104 -10.19 6.45 -10.04
C VAL A 104 -11.33 5.84 -10.86
N PRO A 105 -11.23 4.57 -11.32
CA PRO A 105 -12.22 3.96 -12.18
C PRO A 105 -13.53 3.71 -11.42
N ASN A 106 -14.66 3.81 -12.12
CA ASN A 106 -15.93 3.39 -11.54
C ASN A 106 -16.03 1.88 -11.64
N ARG A 107 -15.96 1.20 -10.50
CA ARG A 107 -15.99 -0.27 -10.42
C ARG A 107 -17.19 -0.92 -11.12
N PHE A 108 -18.33 -0.23 -11.18
CA PHE A 108 -19.57 -0.78 -11.75
C PHE A 108 -19.65 -0.56 -13.26
N GLU A 109 -19.05 0.52 -13.76
CA GLU A 109 -19.13 0.89 -15.17
C GLU A 109 -17.90 0.47 -15.97
N ASP A 110 -16.71 0.46 -15.35
CA ASP A 110 -15.41 0.30 -16.00
C ASP A 110 -14.69 -1.01 -15.66
N GLY A 111 -15.18 -1.79 -14.69
CA GLY A 111 -14.52 -3.02 -14.23
C GLY A 111 -13.28 -2.73 -13.36
N TYR A 112 -12.39 -3.73 -13.20
CA TYR A 112 -11.16 -3.59 -12.41
C TYR A 112 -9.98 -3.10 -13.26
N GLY A 113 -9.29 -2.08 -12.76
CA GLY A 113 -7.99 -1.63 -13.25
C GLY A 113 -8.02 -0.80 -14.56
N LEU A 114 -6.83 -0.68 -15.16
CA LEU A 114 -6.61 0.04 -16.41
C LEU A 114 -7.16 -0.76 -17.60
N SER A 115 -8.34 -0.36 -18.10
CA SER A 115 -8.88 -0.88 -19.35
C SER A 115 -8.42 -0.05 -20.56
N GLN A 116 -8.22 -0.69 -21.72
CA GLN A 116 -7.90 0.01 -22.98
C GLN A 116 -8.95 1.06 -23.37
N ARG A 117 -10.19 0.93 -22.86
CA ARG A 117 -11.29 1.87 -23.10
C ARG A 117 -10.99 3.28 -22.57
N TRP A 118 -10.05 3.44 -21.65
CA TRP A 118 -9.64 4.75 -21.13
C TRP A 118 -8.83 5.58 -22.12
N LEU A 119 -8.13 4.93 -23.06
CA LEU A 119 -7.39 5.62 -24.13
C LEU A 119 -8.32 6.17 -25.22
N THR A 120 -9.57 5.71 -25.27
CA THR A 120 -10.52 6.06 -26.35
C THR A 120 -11.76 6.80 -25.86
N LYS A 121 -11.99 6.88 -24.54
CA LYS A 121 -13.07 7.69 -23.97
C LYS A 121 -12.70 9.18 -24.05
N PRO A 122 -13.59 10.05 -24.57
CA PRO A 122 -13.46 11.48 -24.35
C PRO A 122 -13.51 11.72 -22.84
N SER A 123 -12.37 12.12 -22.29
CA SER A 123 -12.22 12.38 -20.86
C SER A 123 -11.70 13.80 -20.68
N PRO A 124 -12.02 14.46 -19.55
CA PRO A 124 -11.34 15.71 -19.18
C PRO A 124 -9.82 15.52 -19.05
N TRP A 125 -9.35 14.27 -19.04
CA TRP A 125 -7.97 13.86 -18.91
C TRP A 125 -7.22 13.68 -20.24
N GLY A 126 -7.85 13.94 -21.40
CA GLY A 126 -7.15 13.99 -22.70
C GLY A 126 -6.27 12.78 -23.01
N LEU A 127 -6.69 11.58 -22.58
CA LEU A 127 -5.97 10.31 -22.80
C LEU A 127 -6.08 9.77 -24.24
N SER A 128 -6.68 10.55 -25.15
CA SER A 128 -6.94 10.26 -26.56
C SER A 128 -6.12 11.17 -27.47
#